data_AF-A0A7C0VUB2-F1
#
_entry.id   AF-A0A7C0VUB2-F1
#
_cell.length_a   1.000
_cell.length_b   1.000
_cell.length_c   1.000
_cell.angle_alpha   90.00
_cell.angle_beta   90.00
_cell.angle_gamma   90.00
#
_symmetry.space_group_name_H-M   'P 1'
#
loop_
_entity.id
_entity.type
_entity.pdbx_description
1 polymer ?
#
loop_
_entity_poly.entity_id
_entity_poly.type
_entity_poly.pdbx_seq_one_letter_code
_entity_poly.pdbx_strand_id
1 'polypeptide(L)' 'MMINLIIAVIVLIFILALIASAIKIVPEYQRLVIFRLGRAIAVKGPGLVIIWPIIDKAMVVDLREQFIEVTHQT' A
#
# COMPACT_ATOMS: atom_id res chain seq x y z
N MET A 1 10.76 -14.21 -33.74
CA MET A 1 11.04 -15.09 -32.59
C MET A 1 11.59 -14.31 -31.39
N MET A 2 12.68 -13.54 -31.55
CA MET A 2 13.28 -12.75 -30.46
C MET A 2 12.35 -11.65 -29.89
N ILE A 3 11.58 -10.96 -30.73
CA ILE A 3 10.62 -9.93 -30.29
C ILE A 3 9.52 -10.53 -29.39
N ASN A 4 8.94 -11.66 -29.78
CA ASN A 4 7.89 -12.33 -28.98
C ASN A 4 8.43 -12.79 -27.62
N LEU A 5 9.69 -13.24 -27.56
CA LEU A 5 10.35 -13.61 -26.31
C LEU A 5 10.53 -12.39 -25.39
N ILE A 6 10.97 -11.26 -25.95
CA ILE A 6 11.13 -10.01 -25.18
C ILE A 6 9.78 -9.55 -24.63
N ILE A 7 8.72 -9.57 -25.43
CA ILE A 7 7.36 -9.22 -25.00
C ILE A 7 6.90 -10.14 -23.86
N ALA A 8 7.10 -11.45 -24.00
CA ALA A 8 6.73 -12.42 -22.97
C ALA A 8 7.46 -12.17 -21.63
N VAL A 9 8.75 -11.85 -21.68
CA VAL A 9 9.55 -11.53 -20.47
C VAL A 9 9.05 -10.25 -19.81
N ILE A 10 8.74 -9.20 -20.58
CA ILE A 10 8.20 -7.94 -20.03
C ILE A 10 6.86 -8.17 -19.34
N VAL A 11 5.96 -8.93 -19.97
CA VAL A 11 4.65 -9.25 -19.39
C VAL A 11 4.80 -10.06 -18.10
N LEU A 12 5.72 -11.03 -18.07
CA LEU A 12 5.98 -11.83 -16.87
C LEU A 12 6.48 -10.98 -15.70
N ILE A 13 7.42 -10.07 -15.96
CA ILE A 13 7.95 -9.15 -14.94
C ILE A 13 6.84 -8.22 -14.43
N PHE A 14 5.98 -7.72 -15.32
CA PHE A 14 4.87 -6.85 -14.94
C PHE A 14 3.87 -7.55 -14.02
N ILE A 15 3.53 -8.81 -14.31
CA ILE A 15 2.64 -9.61 -13.47
C ILE A 15 3.25 -9.87 -12.10
N LEU A 16 4.54 -10.22 -12.04
CA LEU A 16 5.25 -10.43 -10.78
C LEU A 16 5.29 -9.15 -9.93
N ALA A 17 5.55 -7.99 -10.55
CA ALA A 17 5.54 -6.71 -9.88
C ALA A 17 4.16 -6.36 -9.30
N LEU A 18 3.08 -6.66 -10.04
CA LEU A 18 1.72 -6.46 -9.54
C LEU A 18 1.41 -7.34 -8.32
N ILE A 19 1.80 -8.61 -8.35
CA ILE A 19 1.57 -9.53 -7.22
C ILE A 19 2.37 -9.07 -5.99
N ALA A 20 3.63 -8.69 -6.18
CA ALA A 20 4.47 -8.18 -5.09
C ALA A 20 3.90 -6.88 -4.49
N SER A 21 3.38 -5.98 -5.31
CA SER A 21 2.78 -4.71 -4.85
C SER A 21 1.45 -4.90 -4.11
N ALA A 22 0.72 -5.98 -4.40
CA ALA A 22 -0.55 -6.30 -3.75
C ALA A 22 -0.39 -6.73 -2.29
N ILE A 23 0.76 -7.29 -1.92
CA ILE A 23 1.02 -7.81 -0.57
C ILE A 23 1.71 -6.73 0.25
N LYS A 24 1.00 -6.17 1.24
CA LYS A 24 1.59 -5.29 2.26
C LYS A 24 1.62 -5.96 3.62
N ILE A 25 2.74 -5.83 4.31
CA ILE A 25 2.89 -6.28 5.70
C ILE A 25 2.88 -5.05 6.58
N VAL A 26 1.91 -4.99 7.50
CA VAL A 26 1.70 -3.84 8.39
C VAL A 26 2.06 -4.24 9.82
N PRO A 27 2.94 -3.50 10.51
CA PRO A 27 3.26 -3.73 11.93
C PRO A 27 2.04 -3.55 12.85
N GLU A 28 2.07 -4.18 14.02
CA GLU A 28 0.94 -4.19 14.99
C GLU A 28 0.55 -2.80 15.51
N TYR A 29 1.53 -1.92 15.69
CA TYR A 29 1.33 -0.55 16.14
C TYR A 29 0.80 0.39 15.03
N GLN A 30 0.63 -0.13 13.81
CA GLN A 30 0.13 0.62 12.66
C GLN A 30 -1.18 0.03 12.15
N ARG A 31 -2.01 0.90 11.57
CA ARG A 31 -3.27 0.52 10.97
C ARG A 31 -3.33 0.97 9.52
N LEU A 32 -3.87 0.13 8.65
CA LEU A 32 -3.92 0.41 7.22
C LEU A 32 -5.33 0.81 6.81
N VAL A 33 -5.47 2.04 6.34
CA VAL A 33 -6.72 2.58 5.79
C VAL A 33 -6.69 2.44 4.28
N ILE A 34 -7.68 1.75 3.72
CA ILE A 34 -7.83 1.56 2.28
C ILE A 34 -8.79 2.61 1.73
N PHE A 35 -8.26 3.46 0.87
CA PHE A 35 -9.02 4.40 0.07
C PHE A 35 -9.20 3.85 -1.34
N ARG A 36 -10.44 3.76 -1.79
CA ARG A 36 -10.78 3.39 -3.17
C ARG A 36 -11.55 4.54 -3.79
N LEU A 37 -11.03 5.07 -4.89
CA LEU A 37 -11.68 6.14 -5.67
C LEU A 37 -12.13 7.33 -4.80
N GLY A 38 -11.31 7.74 -3.82
CA GLY A 38 -11.58 8.86 -2.92
C GLY A 38 -12.49 8.55 -1.72
N ARG A 39 -12.93 7.31 -1.53
CA ARG A 39 -13.73 6.90 -0.36
C ARG A 39 -12.95 5.93 0.52
N ALA A 40 -13.02 6.11 1.84
CA ALA A 40 -12.53 5.11 2.79
C ALA A 40 -13.48 3.90 2.78
N ILE A 41 -12.97 2.73 2.40
CA ILE A 41 -13.78 1.50 2.37
C ILE A 41 -13.64 0.74 3.68
N ALA A 42 -12.39 0.48 4.05
CA ALA A 42 -12.09 -0.40 5.17
C ALA A 42 -10.82 0.03 5.86
N VAL A 43 -10.83 -0.17 7.17
CA VAL A 43 -9.64 -0.09 7.99
C VAL A 43 -9.22 -1.52 8.29
N LYS A 44 -8.15 -1.97 7.66
CA LYS A 44 -7.59 -3.30 7.92
C LYS A 44 -6.64 -3.25 9.10
N GLY A 45 -6.70 -4.31 9.90
CA GLY A 45 -5.81 -4.50 11.03
C GLY A 45 -4.38 -4.81 10.60
N PRO A 46 -3.46 -4.88 11.58
CA PRO A 46 -2.08 -5.25 11.34
C PRO A 46 -1.92 -6.68 10.82
N GLY A 47 -0.77 -6.96 10.20
CA GLY A 47 -0.47 -8.25 9.56
C GLY A 47 -0.42 -8.18 8.03
N LEU A 48 -0.67 -9.31 7.39
CA LEU A 48 -0.57 -9.45 5.93
C LEU A 48 -1.86 -8.97 5.27
N VAL A 49 -1.78 -7.84 4.59
CA VAL A 49 -2.91 -7.16 3.97
C VAL A 49 -2.75 -7.17 2.46
N ILE A 50 -3.69 -7.85 1.79
CA ILE A 50 -3.81 -7.82 0.35
C ILE A 50 -4.66 -6.62 -0.07
N ILE A 51 -4.09 -5.77 -0.93
CA ILE A 51 -4.73 -4.62 -1.57
C ILE A 51 -4.67 -4.75 -3.09
N TRP A 52 -5.59 -4.09 -3.80
CA TRP A 52 -5.51 -4.03 -5.25
C TRP A 52 -4.64 -2.83 -5.67
N PRO A 53 -3.37 -3.02 -6.09
CA PRO A 53 -2.39 -1.93 -6.20
C PRO A 53 -2.75 -0.83 -7.20
N ILE A 54 -3.65 -1.12 -8.16
CA ILE A 54 -4.05 -0.16 -9.21
C ILE A 54 -5.18 0.78 -8.74
N ILE A 55 -6.08 0.28 -7.91
CA ILE A 55 -7.35 0.96 -7.57
C ILE A 55 -7.34 1.46 -6.13
N ASP A 56 -6.65 0.73 -5.25
CA ASP A 56 -6.64 0.96 -3.82
C ASP A 56 -5.40 1.76 -3.42
N LYS A 57 -5.63 2.90 -2.76
CA LYS A 57 -4.59 3.62 -2.04
C LYS A 57 -4.58 3.18 -0.58
N ALA A 58 -3.50 2.53 -0.18
CA ALA A 58 -3.28 2.14 1.21
C ALA A 58 -2.48 3.21 1.96
N MET A 59 -3.10 3.82 2.97
CA MET A 59 -2.46 4.76 3.88
C MET A 59 -2.22 4.09 5.23
N VAL A 60 -1.01 4.22 5.75
CA VAL A 60 -0.64 3.67 7.05
C VAL A 60 -0.75 4.77 8.09
N VAL A 61 -1.45 4.49 9.19
CA VAL A 61 -1.67 5.41 10.30
C VAL A 61 -1.08 4.79 11.56
N ASP A 62 -0.31 5.57 12.31
CA ASP A 62 0.23 5.14 13.60
C ASP A 62 -0.84 5.22 14.69
N LEU A 63 -0.94 4.18 15.52
CA LEU A 63 -1.86 4.16 16.66
C LEU A 63 -1.22 4.72 17.94
N ARG A 64 0.07 5.04 17.90
CA ARG A 64 0.81 5.58 19.04
C ARG A 64 0.49 7.05 19.28
N GLU A 65 0.64 7.48 20.53
CA GLU A 65 0.48 8.87 20.92
C GLU A 65 1.55 9.74 20.26
N GLN A 66 1.12 10.84 19.64
CA GLN A 66 2.01 11.81 19.00
C GLN A 66 2.03 13.08 19.83
N PHE A 67 3.22 13.47 20.30
CA PHE A 67 3.42 14.74 20.97
C PHE A 67 3.76 15.80 19.93
N ILE A 68 2.98 16.89 19.93
CA ILE A 68 3.24 18.06 19.08
C ILE A 68 3.67 19.19 20.01
N GLU A 69 4.91 19.63 19.87
CA GLU A 69 5.38 20.83 20.55
C GLU A 69 4.81 22.05 19.82
N VAL A 70 3.92 22.80 20.48
CA VAL A 70 3.37 24.04 19.95
C VAL A 70 4.31 25.17 20.33
N THR A 71 4.94 25.80 19.35
CA THR A 71 5.82 26.95 19.57
C THR A 71 5.04 28.10 20.22
N HIS A 72 5.61 28.69 21.26
CA HIS A 72 5.03 29.87 21.89
C HIS A 72 5.08 31.06 20.90
N GLN A 73 3.93 31.65 20.59
CA GLN A 73 3.85 32.83 19.76
C GLN A 73 4.05 34.07 20.65
N THR A 74 5.14 34.82 20.43
CA THR A 74 5.46 36.09 21.12
C THR A 74 4.61 37.24 20.63
#